data_AF-A0A2A4I7G7-F1
#
_entry.id   AF-A0A2A4I7G7-F1
#
_cell.length_a   1.000
_cell.length_b   1.000
_cell.length_c   1.000
_cell.angle_alpha   90.00
_cell.angle_beta   90.00
_cell.angle_gamma   90.00
#
_symmetry.space_group_name_H-M   'P 1'
#
loop_
_entity.id
_entity.type
_entity.pdbx_description
1 polymer ?
#
loop_
_entity_poly.entity_id
_entity_poly.type
_entity_poly.pdbx_seq_one_letter_code
_entity_poly.pdbx_strand_id
1 'polypeptide(L)'
;MARRKRYLTATLPDGYVKTIGPTTAPFTHYWRIVAVLENGATEVFWGHEASLKEARGKREAAADAARQRGWWRYDFEVVELTEDRDPPARV
;
A
#
# COMPACT_ATOMS: atom_id res chain seq x y z
N MET A 1 -4.76 14.03 -23.61
CA MET A 1 -6.00 13.36 -23.17
C MET A 1 -5.99 13.28 -21.65
N ALA A 2 -6.98 13.88 -20.97
CA ALA A 2 -7.09 13.76 -19.52
C ALA A 2 -7.56 12.35 -19.14
N ARG A 3 -6.86 11.67 -18.23
CA ARG A 3 -7.31 10.38 -17.70
C ARG A 3 -8.66 10.58 -17.00
N ARG A 4 -9.63 9.69 -17.28
CA ARG A 4 -10.94 9.70 -16.60
C ARG A 4 -10.71 9.44 -15.10
N LYS A 5 -11.47 10.13 -14.26
CA LYS A 5 -11.52 9.84 -12.82
C LYS A 5 -12.00 8.41 -12.63
N ARG A 6 -11.28 7.66 -11.79
CA ARG A 6 -11.55 6.26 -11.46
C ARG A 6 -11.31 5.99 -9.98
N TYR A 7 -11.89 4.93 -9.47
CA TYR A 7 -11.54 4.38 -8.16
C TYR A 7 -10.55 3.24 -8.35
N LEU A 8 -9.65 3.08 -7.40
CA LEU A 8 -8.70 1.98 -7.35
C LEU A 8 -8.89 1.24 -6.04
N THR A 9 -8.84 -0.08 -6.07
CA THR A 9 -9.00 -0.92 -4.88
C THR A 9 -7.74 -1.76 -4.68
N ALA A 10 -7.20 -1.75 -3.47
CA ALA A 10 -6.17 -2.67 -3.03
C ALA A 10 -6.80 -3.70 -2.09
N THR A 11 -6.64 -4.98 -2.38
CA THR A 11 -7.04 -6.08 -1.49
C THR A 11 -5.78 -6.77 -1.01
N LEU A 12 -5.51 -6.68 0.29
CA LEU A 12 -4.32 -7.24 0.91
C LEU A 12 -4.55 -8.70 1.35
N PRO A 13 -3.48 -9.50 1.52
CA PRO A 13 -3.57 -10.92 1.86
C PRO A 13 -4.32 -11.23 3.16
N ASP A 14 -4.35 -10.29 4.11
CA ASP A 14 -5.09 -10.38 5.36
C ASP A 14 -6.58 -10.03 5.23
N GLY A 15 -7.05 -9.77 4.01
CA GLY A 15 -8.42 -9.34 3.72
C GLY A 15 -8.66 -7.84 3.91
N TYR A 16 -7.64 -7.04 4.26
CA TYR A 16 -7.80 -5.59 4.34
C TYR A 16 -8.03 -5.00 2.93
N VAL A 17 -9.07 -4.17 2.81
CA VAL A 17 -9.43 -3.50 1.56
C VAL A 17 -9.23 -2.00 1.69
N LYS A 18 -8.54 -1.40 0.72
CA LYS A 18 -8.34 0.05 0.62
C LYS A 18 -8.87 0.56 -0.71
N THR A 19 -9.86 1.44 -0.66
CA THR A 19 -10.30 2.21 -1.84
C THR A 19 -9.53 3.53 -1.92
N ILE A 20 -9.10 3.88 -3.12
CA ILE A 20 -8.36 5.09 -3.47
C ILE A 20 -9.13 5.83 -4.56
N GLY A 21 -9.39 7.11 -4.37
CA GLY A 21 -9.98 7.97 -5.40
C GLY A 21 -11.30 8.64 -4.99
N PRO A 22 -11.95 9.34 -5.94
CA PRO A 22 -11.70 9.30 -7.37
C PRO A 22 -10.38 9.99 -7.78
N THR A 23 -9.55 9.31 -8.57
CA THR A 23 -8.21 9.79 -8.97
C THR A 23 -7.96 9.64 -10.47
N THR A 24 -7.10 10.48 -11.03
CA THR A 24 -6.55 10.35 -12.38
C THR A 24 -5.10 9.90 -12.36
N ALA A 25 -4.47 9.87 -11.17
CA ALA A 25 -3.07 9.51 -10.98
C ALA A 25 -2.77 8.11 -11.55
N PRO A 26 -1.55 7.87 -12.04
CA PRO A 26 -1.17 6.65 -12.74
C PRO A 26 -0.89 5.46 -11.79
N PHE A 27 -1.45 5.44 -10.58
CA PHE A 27 -1.16 4.38 -9.61
C PHE A 27 -1.60 3.02 -10.13
N THR A 28 -0.74 2.02 -9.93
CA THR A 28 -0.95 0.63 -10.32
C THR A 28 -0.71 -0.32 -9.16
N HIS A 29 0.05 0.08 -8.14
CA HIS A 29 0.40 -0.77 -7.01
C HIS A 29 0.16 -0.05 -5.69
N TYR A 30 -0.30 -0.80 -4.70
CA TYR A 30 -0.33 -0.40 -3.31
C TYR A 30 0.71 -1.23 -2.55
N TRP A 31 1.40 -0.60 -1.61
CA TRP A 31 2.32 -1.28 -0.72
C TRP A 31 1.97 -0.99 0.74
N ARG A 32 2.23 -1.96 1.61
CA ARG A 32 2.05 -1.85 3.06
C ARG A 32 3.26 -2.46 3.77
N ILE A 33 3.70 -1.79 4.84
CA ILE A 33 4.64 -2.33 5.82
C ILE A 33 3.88 -2.46 7.14
N VAL A 34 3.88 -3.64 7.73
CA VAL A 34 3.37 -3.89 9.08
C VAL A 34 4.56 -4.23 9.96
N ALA A 35 5.01 -3.29 10.76
CA ALA A 35 6.16 -3.44 11.65
C ALA A 35 5.71 -3.73 13.08
N VAL A 36 6.37 -4.68 13.73
CA VAL A 36 6.19 -5.01 15.14
C VAL A 36 7.45 -4.57 15.89
N LEU A 37 7.28 -3.74 16.90
CA LEU A 37 8.35 -3.26 17.78
C LEU A 37 8.63 -4.28 18.89
N GLU A 38 9.78 -4.17 19.55
CA GLU A 38 10.16 -5.07 20.65
C GLU A 38 9.18 -5.09 21.82
N ASN A 39 8.48 -3.97 22.07
CA ASN A 39 7.45 -3.86 23.10
C ASN A 39 6.08 -4.46 22.69
N GLY A 40 5.98 -5.05 21.49
CA GLY A 40 4.76 -5.62 20.94
C GLY A 40 3.83 -4.62 20.25
N ALA A 41 4.18 -3.32 20.21
CA ALA A 41 3.42 -2.33 19.44
C ALA A 41 3.53 -2.58 17.93
N THR A 42 2.50 -2.20 17.17
CA THR A 42 2.49 -2.32 15.71
C THR A 42 2.46 -0.93 15.06
N GLU A 43 3.37 -0.69 14.12
CA GLU A 43 3.36 0.47 13.24
C GLU A 43 3.00 0.03 11.82
N VAL A 44 2.09 0.75 11.17
CA VAL A 44 1.68 0.43 9.79
C VAL A 44 1.99 1.62 8.88
N PHE A 45 2.69 1.34 7.79
CA PHE A 45 2.97 2.29 6.71
C PHE A 45 2.34 1.80 5.42
N TRP A 46 1.89 2.72 4.59
CA TRP A 46 1.37 2.37 3.28
C TRP A 46 1.56 3.50 2.26
N GLY A 47 1.48 3.13 0.99
CA GLY A 47 1.52 4.06 -0.11
C GLY A 47 1.09 3.42 -1.42
N HIS A 48 1.11 4.21 -2.48
CA HIS A 48 0.75 3.78 -3.82
C HIS A 48 1.78 4.30 -4.83
N GLU A 49 2.10 3.49 -5.82
CA GLU A 49 3.15 3.78 -6.82
C GLU A 49 2.63 3.51 -8.24
N ALA A 50 3.30 4.11 -9.23
CA ALA A 50 2.92 3.98 -10.63
C ALA A 50 3.44 2.67 -11.27
N SER A 51 4.34 1.95 -10.58
CA SER A 51 4.88 0.68 -11.05
C SER A 51 5.23 -0.31 -9.93
N LEU A 52 5.30 -1.59 -10.27
CA LEU A 52 5.75 -2.66 -9.37
C LEU A 52 7.19 -2.42 -8.89
N LYS A 53 8.05 -1.89 -9.77
CA LYS A 53 9.46 -1.63 -9.45
C LYS A 53 9.59 -0.58 -8.35
N GLU A 54 8.86 0.53 -8.47
CA GLU A 54 8.85 1.60 -7.45
C GLU A 54 8.28 1.09 -6.13
N ALA A 55 7.18 0.33 -6.17
CA ALA A 55 6.60 -0.28 -4.98
C ALA A 55 7.60 -1.21 -4.29
N ARG A 56 8.22 -2.14 -5.03
CA ARG A 56 9.24 -3.06 -4.48
C ARG A 56 10.49 -2.34 -3.97
N GLY A 57 10.83 -1.18 -4.54
CA GLY A 57 11.92 -0.34 -4.06
C GLY A 57 11.74 0.13 -2.61
N LYS A 58 10.52 0.14 -2.08
CA LYS A 58 10.25 0.47 -0.66
C LYS A 58 10.74 -0.61 0.31
N ARG A 59 11.12 -1.80 -0.16
CA ARG A 59 11.70 -2.85 0.68
C ARG A 59 13.01 -2.41 1.33
N GLU A 60 13.86 -1.68 0.61
CA GLU A 60 15.12 -1.17 1.15
C GLU A 60 14.86 -0.11 2.22
N ALA A 61 13.95 0.82 1.95
CA ALA A 61 13.51 1.81 2.94
C ALA A 61 12.90 1.15 4.19
N ALA A 62 12.17 0.05 4.04
CA ALA A 62 11.65 -0.73 5.16
C ALA A 62 12.77 -1.37 6.00
N ALA A 63 13.80 -1.94 5.35
CA ALA A 63 14.94 -2.52 6.04
C ALA A 63 15.75 -1.48 6.82
N ASP A 64 15.94 -0.29 6.25
CA ASP A 64 16.62 0.81 6.94
C ASP A 64 15.79 1.38 8.09
N ALA A 65 14.47 1.52 7.89
CA ALA A 65 13.55 1.91 8.95
C ALA A 65 13.55 0.88 10.09
N ALA A 66 13.58 -0.42 9.80
CA ALA A 66 13.63 -1.48 10.81
C ALA A 66 14.85 -1.34 11.73
N ARG A 67 16.03 -1.06 11.13
CA ARG A 67 17.28 -0.83 11.88
C ARG A 67 17.23 0.42 12.74
N GLN A 68 16.67 1.50 12.22
CA GLN A 68 16.64 2.79 12.91
C GLN A 68 15.57 2.88 14.00
N ARG A 69 14.47 2.14 13.85
CA ARG A 69 13.28 2.25 14.70
C ARG A 69 13.11 1.09 15.69
N GLY A 70 14.04 0.13 15.71
CA GLY A 70 13.98 -1.02 16.62
C GLY A 70 12.80 -1.95 16.31
N TRP A 71 12.52 -2.20 15.04
CA TRP A 71 11.49 -3.18 14.65
C TRP A 71 12.02 -4.59 14.89
N TRP A 72 11.28 -5.39 15.66
CA TRP A 72 11.54 -6.81 15.88
C TRP A 72 11.32 -7.63 14.60
N ARG A 73 10.19 -7.38 13.93
CA ARG A 73 9.87 -7.97 12.62
C ARG A 73 9.02 -7.01 11.82
N TYR A 74 9.01 -7.18 10.51
CA TYR A 74 8.09 -6.46 9.64
C TYR A 74 7.66 -7.32 8.47
N ASP A 75 6.42 -7.15 8.06
CA ASP A 75 5.86 -7.73 6.84
C ASP A 75 5.80 -6.64 5.78
N PHE A 76 6.25 -6.95 4.56
CA PHE A 76 6.20 -6.03 3.42
C PHE A 76 5.35 -6.63 2.30
N GLU A 77 4.25 -5.97 2.01
CA GLU A 77 3.24 -6.42 1.06
C GLU A 77 3.15 -5.44 -0.10
N VAL A 78 2.97 -5.98 -1.30
CA VAL A 78 2.69 -5.21 -2.51
C VAL A 78 1.58 -5.92 -3.24
N VAL A 79 0.54 -5.18 -3.60
CA VAL A 79 -0.61 -5.68 -4.35
C VAL A 79 -0.90 -4.78 -5.53
N GLU A 80 -1.38 -5.37 -6.62
CA GLU A 80 -1.89 -4.63 -7.77
C GLU A 80 -3.21 -3.96 -7.40
N LEU A 81 -3.41 -2.75 -7.94
CA LEU A 81 -4.66 -2.01 -7.82
C LEU A 81 -5.64 -2.46 -8.90
N THR A 82 -6.85 -2.80 -8.51
CA THR A 82 -7.96 -3.02 -9.44
C THR A 82 -8.71 -1.70 -9.68
N GLU A 83 -9.11 -1.45 -10.92
CA GLU A 83 -9.86 -0.24 -11.29
C GLU A 83 -11.37 -0.48 -11.25
N ASP A 84 -12.08 0.39 -10.53
CA ASP A 84 -13.54 0.46 -10.51
C ASP A 84 -14.02 1.81 -11.06
N ARG A 85 -15.07 1.77 -11.88
CA ARG A 85 -15.67 2.97 -12.47
C ARG A 85 -16.64 3.68 -11.53
N ASP A 86 -17.16 2.95 -10.55
CA ASP A 86 -18.14 3.40 -9.58
C ASP A 86 -17.52 3.45 -8.19
N PRO A 87 -18.01 4.31 -7.29
CA PRO A 87 -17.59 4.28 -5.89
C PRO A 87 -17.90 2.90 -5.29
N PRO A 88 -17.10 2.42 -4.33
CA PRO A 88 -17.41 1.18 -3.64
C PRO A 88 -18.80 1.27 -3.03
N ALA A 89 -19.54 0.16 -3.06
CA ALA A 89 -20.83 0.07 -2.41
C ALA A 89 -20.67 0.46 -0.94
N ARG A 90 -21.44 1.46 -0.49
CA ARG A 90 -21.51 1.79 0.94
C ARG A 90 -22.23 0.62 1.61
N VAL A 91 -21.49 -0.18 2.36
CA VAL A 91 -22.05 -1.16 3.31
C VAL A 91 -22.51 -0.45 4.57
#